data_AF-A0A7J5DNA3-F1
#
_entry.id   AF-A0A7J5DNA3-F1
#
_cell.length_a   1.000
_cell.length_b   1.000
_cell.length_c   1.000
_cell.angle_alpha   90.00
_cell.angle_beta   90.00
_cell.angle_gamma   90.00
#
_symmetry.space_group_name_H-M   'P 1'
#
loop_
_entity.id
_entity.type
_entity.pdbx_description
1 polymer ?
#
loop_
_entity_poly.entity_id
_entity_poly.type
_entity_poly.pdbx_seq_one_letter_code
_entity_poly.pdbx_strand_id
1 'polypeptide(L)'
;MDRLQHSAWRYVAEVLPPEELPMLAAHALVDGRDSPALRELAGLPRRGEEAEIRALYVQALKELGIPLPDEGTAGRCLLVSLAFGLERGELTPKGVAGRLSMTTADTREETRFLSVAAEYGEWTGPDELPVWERDLRTAARSLSASTDLGYVSEVDQGGERWPAMVRS
;
A
#
# COMPACT_ATOMS: atom_id res chain seq x y z
N MET A 1 -5.32 -12.77 -1.11
CA MET A 1 -4.11 -12.04 -0.66
C MET A 1 -3.92 -12.33 0.82
N ASP A 2 -2.73 -12.74 1.22
CA ASP A 2 -2.41 -12.95 2.63
C ASP A 2 -2.46 -11.61 3.39
N ARG A 3 -3.02 -11.58 4.60
CA ARG A 3 -3.23 -10.35 5.38
C ARG A 3 -1.90 -9.65 5.69
N LEU A 4 -0.82 -10.40 5.95
CA LEU A 4 0.51 -9.84 6.21
C LEU A 4 1.15 -9.27 4.94
N GLN A 5 0.96 -9.93 3.79
CA GLN A 5 1.39 -9.38 2.50
C GLN A 5 0.65 -8.07 2.19
N HIS A 6 -0.65 -8.01 2.47
CA HIS A 6 -1.44 -6.80 2.31
C HIS A 6 -1.02 -5.69 3.28
N SER A 7 -0.59 -6.02 4.50
CA SER A 7 -0.11 -5.02 5.44
C SER A 7 1.30 -4.52 5.14
N ALA A 8 2.14 -5.29 4.43
CA ALA A 8 3.49 -4.90 4.06
C ALA A 8 3.54 -3.62 3.21
N TRP A 9 2.74 -3.54 2.13
CA TRP A 9 2.69 -2.31 1.32
C TRP A 9 2.06 -1.14 2.09
N ARG A 10 1.05 -1.39 2.94
CA ARG A 10 0.43 -0.35 3.77
C ARG A 10 1.41 0.22 4.80
N TYR A 11 2.30 -0.62 5.31
CA TYR A 11 3.38 -0.22 6.20
C TYR A 11 4.37 0.71 5.50
N VAL A 12 4.84 0.33 4.32
CA VAL A 12 5.80 1.14 3.52
C VAL A 12 5.16 2.44 3.04
N ALA A 13 3.89 2.41 2.64
CA ALA A 13 3.15 3.62 2.25
C ALA A 13 2.72 4.49 3.45
N GLU A 14 3.14 4.16 4.67
CA GLU A 14 2.82 4.88 5.91
C GLU A 14 1.31 5.06 6.19
N VAL A 15 0.47 4.16 5.65
CA VAL A 15 -0.99 4.16 5.84
C VAL A 15 -1.46 3.05 6.79
N LEU A 16 -0.53 2.38 7.46
CA LEU A 16 -0.79 1.41 8.52
C LEU A 16 -0.37 2.01 9.87
N PRO A 17 -1.34 2.38 10.74
CA PRO A 17 -1.03 2.88 12.08
C PRO A 17 -0.28 1.82 12.91
N PRO A 18 0.78 2.18 13.64
CA PRO A 18 1.51 1.25 14.50
C PRO A 18 0.62 0.50 15.49
N GLU A 19 -0.41 1.17 16.01
CA GLU A 19 -1.33 0.64 17.01
C GLU A 19 -2.19 -0.52 16.46
N GLU A 20 -2.28 -0.67 15.15
CA GLU A 20 -2.97 -1.80 14.52
C GLU A 20 -2.09 -3.06 14.43
N LEU A 21 -0.76 -2.91 14.50
CA LEU A 21 0.19 -4.01 14.28
C LEU A 21 0.08 -5.15 15.31
N PRO A 22 -0.11 -4.89 16.62
CA PRO A 22 -0.28 -5.99 17.59
C PRO A 22 -1.50 -6.86 17.30
N MET A 23 -2.65 -6.24 16.95
CA MET A 23 -3.86 -6.99 16.62
C MET A 23 -3.73 -7.71 15.27
N LEU A 24 -3.03 -7.11 14.31
CA LEU A 24 -2.71 -7.76 13.05
C LEU A 24 -1.85 -9.01 13.25
N ALA A 25 -0.84 -8.92 14.13
CA ALA A 25 0.00 -10.06 14.51
C ALA A 25 -0.81 -11.16 15.19
N ALA A 26 -1.71 -10.81 16.10
CA ALA A 26 -2.61 -11.79 16.74
C ALA A 26 -3.48 -12.55 15.72
N HIS A 27 -4.04 -11.86 14.73
CA HIS A 27 -4.78 -12.52 13.64
C HIS A 27 -3.88 -13.44 12.81
N ALA A 28 -2.67 -13.00 12.47
CA ALA A 28 -1.73 -13.81 11.70
C ALA A 28 -1.35 -15.11 12.43
N LEU A 29 -1.17 -15.06 13.76
CA LEU A 29 -0.96 -16.26 14.59
C LEU A 29 -2.14 -17.23 14.51
N VAL A 30 -3.38 -16.71 14.56
CA VAL A 30 -4.60 -17.52 14.40
C VAL A 30 -4.70 -18.13 13.00
N ASP A 31 -4.25 -17.40 11.98
CA ASP A 31 -4.18 -17.86 10.59
C ASP A 31 -3.03 -18.88 10.36
N GLY A 32 -2.28 -19.26 11.40
CA GLY A 32 -1.21 -20.25 11.36
C GLY A 32 0.15 -19.70 10.90
N ARG A 33 0.29 -18.38 10.76
CA ARG A 33 1.58 -17.73 10.55
C ARG A 33 2.25 -17.55 11.90
N ASP A 34 3.42 -18.14 12.07
CA ASP A 34 4.07 -18.17 13.38
C ASP A 34 5.56 -17.85 13.28
N SER A 35 6.00 -16.89 14.09
CA SER A 35 7.39 -16.52 14.27
C SER A 35 7.60 -15.96 15.68
N PRO A 36 8.81 -16.05 16.25
CA PRO A 36 9.11 -15.47 17.56
C PRO A 36 8.74 -13.99 17.66
N ALA A 37 9.14 -13.16 16.69
CA ALA A 37 8.83 -11.73 16.71
C ALA A 37 7.34 -11.43 16.54
N LEU A 38 6.61 -12.27 15.78
CA LEU A 38 5.17 -12.13 15.61
C LEU A 38 4.41 -12.40 16.92
N ARG A 39 4.84 -13.40 17.70
CA ARG A 39 4.27 -13.69 19.03
C ARG A 39 4.50 -12.56 20.02
N GLU A 40 5.70 -11.99 20.00
CA GLU A 40 6.05 -10.84 20.84
C GLU A 40 5.23 -9.61 20.48
N LEU A 41 5.14 -9.28 19.19
CA LEU A 41 4.31 -8.19 18.68
C LEU A 41 2.84 -8.34 19.06
N ALA A 42 2.28 -9.56 18.97
CA ALA A 42 0.90 -9.83 19.37
C ALA A 42 0.66 -9.66 20.88
N GLY A 43 1.71 -9.78 21.69
CA GLY A 43 1.67 -9.55 23.14
C GLY A 43 1.78 -8.08 23.55
N LEU A 44 2.17 -7.18 22.63
CA LEU A 44 2.33 -5.77 22.95
C LEU A 44 1.00 -5.04 23.13
N PRO A 45 0.93 -4.05 24.04
CA PRO A 45 -0.23 -3.19 24.15
C PRO A 45 -0.37 -2.30 22.91
N ARG A 46 -1.63 -1.99 22.57
CA ARG A 46 -1.96 -1.10 21.45
C ARG A 46 -1.27 0.27 21.51
N ARG A 47 -0.98 0.76 22.72
CA ARG A 47 -0.31 2.06 22.98
C ARG A 47 1.12 1.87 23.49
N GLY A 48 1.80 0.82 23.03
CA GLY A 48 3.22 0.58 23.31
C GLY A 48 4.12 1.59 22.62
N GLU A 49 5.43 1.40 22.77
CA GLU A 49 6.41 2.25 22.09
C GLU A 49 6.36 2.01 20.58
N GLU A 50 6.09 3.05 19.79
CA GLU A 50 5.93 2.92 18.33
C GLU A 50 7.17 2.34 17.65
N ALA A 51 8.36 2.73 18.10
CA ALA A 51 9.62 2.25 17.54
C ALA A 51 9.79 0.74 17.74
N GLU A 52 9.45 0.24 18.93
CA GLU A 52 9.47 -1.19 19.26
C GLU A 52 8.46 -1.97 18.42
N ILE A 53 7.22 -1.47 18.35
CA ILE A 53 6.14 -2.08 17.55
C ILE A 53 6.54 -2.20 16.08
N ARG A 54 7.11 -1.15 15.49
CA ARG A 54 7.57 -1.14 14.10
C ARG A 54 8.75 -2.09 13.89
N ALA A 55 9.73 -2.09 14.80
CA ALA A 55 10.89 -2.98 14.72
C ALA A 55 10.48 -4.46 14.74
N LEU A 56 9.59 -4.84 15.66
CA LEU A 56 9.07 -6.20 15.76
C LEU A 56 8.27 -6.61 14.52
N TYR A 57 7.48 -5.70 13.94
CA TYR A 57 6.74 -5.99 12.71
C TYR A 57 7.68 -6.28 11.53
N VAL A 58 8.69 -5.45 11.32
CA VAL A 58 9.69 -5.66 10.25
C VAL A 58 10.44 -6.98 10.48
N GLN A 59 10.82 -7.27 11.72
CA GLN A 59 11.48 -8.52 12.08
C GLN A 59 10.58 -9.74 11.84
N ALA A 60 9.29 -9.66 12.18
CA ALA A 60 8.32 -10.73 11.95
C ALA A 60 8.14 -11.04 10.45
N LEU A 61 8.02 -10.01 9.60
CA LEU A 61 7.94 -10.19 8.15
C LEU A 61 9.20 -10.89 7.60
N LYS A 62 10.38 -10.47 8.08
CA LYS A 62 11.66 -11.09 7.71
C LYS A 62 11.72 -12.57 8.12
N GLU A 63 11.32 -12.92 9.33
CA GLU A 63 11.28 -14.31 9.83
C GLU A 63 10.31 -15.19 9.03
N LEU A 64 9.19 -14.61 8.58
CA LEU A 64 8.18 -15.28 7.77
C LEU A 64 8.51 -15.32 6.27
N GLY A 65 9.65 -14.73 5.86
CA GLY A 65 10.06 -14.65 4.45
C GLY A 65 9.17 -13.76 3.59
N ILE A 66 8.48 -12.78 4.20
CA ILE A 66 7.63 -11.82 3.50
C ILE A 66 8.46 -10.56 3.21
N PRO A 67 8.79 -10.27 1.94
CA PRO A 67 9.55 -9.07 1.61
C PRO A 67 8.70 -7.81 1.79
N LEU A 68 9.35 -6.73 2.20
CA LEU A 68 8.75 -5.39 2.11
C LEU A 68 8.88 -4.91 0.66
N PRO A 69 7.81 -4.38 0.05
CA PRO A 69 7.92 -3.72 -1.25
C PRO A 69 8.76 -2.45 -1.15
N ASP A 70 9.35 -2.02 -2.26
CA ASP A 70 9.95 -0.69 -2.36
C ASP A 70 8.88 0.41 -2.30
N GLU A 71 9.31 1.66 -2.08
CA GLU A 71 8.43 2.82 -1.94
C GLU A 71 7.56 3.06 -3.20
N GLY A 72 8.09 2.81 -4.39
CA GLY A 72 7.36 2.97 -5.66
C GLY A 72 6.24 1.94 -5.78
N THR A 73 6.54 0.67 -5.51
CA THR A 73 5.57 -0.42 -5.49
C THR A 73 4.49 -0.17 -4.43
N ALA A 74 4.87 0.23 -3.22
CA ALA A 74 3.93 0.55 -2.15
C ALA A 74 3.03 1.74 -2.52
N GLY A 75 3.59 2.76 -3.15
CA GLY A 75 2.86 3.90 -3.68
C GLY A 75 1.81 3.50 -4.73
N ARG A 76 2.17 2.64 -5.67
CA ARG A 76 1.23 2.13 -6.67
C ARG A 76 0.10 1.30 -6.06
N CYS A 77 0.42 0.46 -5.08
CA CYS A 77 -0.62 -0.25 -4.31
C CYS A 77 -1.57 0.73 -3.61
N LEU A 78 -1.05 1.84 -3.07
CA LEU A 78 -1.87 2.89 -2.49
C LEU A 78 -2.79 3.55 -3.52
N LEU A 79 -2.29 3.89 -4.72
CA LEU A 79 -3.10 4.47 -5.80
C LEU A 79 -4.29 3.58 -6.16
N VAL A 80 -4.00 2.30 -6.41
CA VAL A 80 -5.02 1.30 -6.76
C VAL A 80 -6.02 1.15 -5.61
N SER A 81 -5.56 1.06 -4.37
CA SER A 81 -6.43 0.93 -3.20
C SER A 81 -7.36 2.14 -3.04
N LEU A 82 -6.87 3.36 -3.30
CA LEU A 82 -7.66 4.59 -3.21
C LEU A 82 -8.69 4.68 -4.35
N ALA A 83 -8.32 4.25 -5.56
CA ALA A 83 -9.25 4.17 -6.69
C ALA A 83 -10.42 3.20 -6.42
N PHE A 84 -10.13 2.00 -5.92
CA PHE A 84 -11.18 1.06 -5.51
C PHE A 84 -12.03 1.59 -4.35
N GLY A 85 -11.42 2.26 -3.37
CA GLY A 85 -12.16 2.89 -2.26
C GLY A 85 -13.11 4.00 -2.72
N LEU A 86 -12.71 4.80 -3.72
CA LEU A 86 -13.59 5.80 -4.35
C LEU A 86 -14.73 5.16 -5.14
N GLU A 87 -14.45 4.10 -5.89
CA GLU A 87 -15.47 3.40 -6.68
C GLU A 87 -16.54 2.77 -5.78
N ARG A 88 -16.12 2.19 -4.65
CA ARG A 88 -16.99 1.56 -3.65
C ARG A 88 -17.73 2.57 -2.76
N GLY A 89 -17.40 3.86 -2.85
CA GLY A 89 -17.97 4.91 -2.00
C GLY A 89 -17.48 4.88 -0.55
N GLU A 90 -16.39 4.17 -0.26
CA GLU A 90 -15.78 4.07 1.07
C GLU A 90 -14.93 5.30 1.39
N LEU A 91 -14.44 5.97 0.35
CA LEU A 91 -13.64 7.19 0.44
C LEU A 91 -14.35 8.35 -0.28
N THR A 92 -14.13 9.56 0.23
CA THR A 92 -14.56 10.78 -0.44
C THR A 92 -13.46 11.27 -1.38
N PRO A 93 -13.80 11.94 -2.51
CA PRO A 93 -12.81 12.55 -3.41
C PRO A 93 -11.77 13.40 -2.67
N LYS A 94 -12.20 14.26 -1.75
CA LYS A 94 -11.32 15.10 -0.92
C LYS A 94 -10.38 14.29 -0.03
N GLY A 95 -10.89 13.22 0.58
CA GLY A 95 -10.09 12.32 1.42
C GLY A 95 -9.00 11.57 0.65
N VAL A 96 -9.18 11.37 -0.66
CA VAL A 96 -8.16 10.77 -1.51
C VAL A 96 -7.10 11.78 -1.93
N ALA A 97 -7.49 12.99 -2.36
CA ALA A 97 -6.54 14.01 -2.81
C ALA A 97 -5.46 14.32 -1.76
N GLY A 98 -5.85 14.42 -0.48
CA GLY A 98 -4.90 14.68 0.62
C GLY A 98 -3.90 13.56 0.92
N ARG A 99 -4.06 12.37 0.32
CA ARG A 99 -3.22 11.18 0.59
C ARG A 99 -2.29 10.82 -0.57
N LEU A 100 -2.37 11.54 -1.69
CA LEU A 100 -1.68 11.21 -2.95
C LEU A 100 -0.46 12.08 -3.25
N SER A 101 -0.11 13.02 -2.37
CA SER A 101 0.92 14.04 -2.65
C SER A 101 2.34 13.50 -2.85
N MET A 102 2.61 12.25 -2.47
CA MET A 102 3.95 11.65 -2.51
C MET A 102 4.05 10.38 -3.36
N THR A 103 3.02 10.08 -4.15
CA THR A 103 2.94 8.81 -4.88
C THR A 103 3.44 8.93 -6.32
N THR A 104 4.15 7.92 -6.82
CA THR A 104 4.60 7.84 -8.21
C THR A 104 3.66 6.99 -9.07
N ALA A 105 3.67 7.22 -10.39
CA ALA A 105 2.88 6.46 -11.36
C ALA A 105 3.78 5.94 -12.49
N ASP A 106 3.51 4.71 -12.92
CA ASP A 106 4.22 4.06 -14.03
C ASP A 106 3.31 3.90 -15.25
N THR A 107 2.00 3.77 -15.03
CA THR A 107 1.02 3.60 -16.10
C THR A 107 0.31 4.90 -16.45
N ARG A 108 -0.32 4.92 -17.64
CA ARG A 108 -1.13 6.07 -18.08
C ARG A 108 -2.31 6.31 -17.15
N GLU A 109 -2.94 5.23 -16.68
CA GLU A 109 -4.12 5.27 -15.82
C GLU A 109 -3.78 5.77 -14.41
N GLU A 110 -2.67 5.29 -13.83
CA GLU A 110 -2.11 5.82 -12.58
C GLU A 110 -1.76 7.30 -12.72
N THR A 111 -1.07 7.67 -13.81
CA THR A 111 -0.69 9.07 -14.09
C THR A 111 -1.91 9.96 -14.18
N ARG A 112 -2.95 9.54 -14.91
CA ARG A 112 -4.21 10.28 -15.05
C ARG A 112 -4.90 10.46 -13.70
N PHE A 113 -4.96 9.42 -12.89
CA PHE A 113 -5.58 9.50 -11.57
C PHE A 113 -4.82 10.46 -10.65
N LEU A 114 -3.49 10.39 -10.63
CA LEU A 114 -2.64 11.34 -9.91
C LEU A 114 -2.81 12.78 -10.38
N SER A 115 -2.79 13.03 -11.70
CA SER A 115 -2.92 14.38 -12.25
C SER A 115 -4.24 15.02 -11.83
N VAL A 116 -5.37 14.30 -11.96
CA VAL A 116 -6.68 14.83 -11.55
C VAL A 116 -6.77 15.04 -10.04
N ALA A 117 -6.15 14.16 -9.23
CA ALA A 117 -6.10 14.35 -7.79
C ALA A 117 -5.29 15.60 -7.40
N ALA A 118 -4.19 15.88 -8.11
CA ALA A 118 -3.31 17.03 -7.86
C ALA A 118 -3.94 18.37 -8.30
N GLU A 119 -4.94 18.36 -9.19
CA GLU A 119 -5.73 19.55 -9.54
C GLU A 119 -6.60 20.06 -8.38
N TYR A 120 -6.78 19.26 -7.33
CA TYR A 120 -7.42 19.72 -6.11
C TYR A 120 -6.52 20.73 -5.38
N GLY A 121 -6.98 21.97 -5.34
CA GLY A 121 -6.33 23.04 -4.60
C GLY A 121 -7.21 23.56 -3.47
N GLU A 122 -6.59 24.19 -2.48
CA GLU A 122 -7.30 24.94 -1.44
C GLU A 122 -8.21 26.05 -2.00
N TRP A 123 -7.98 26.44 -3.26
CA TRP A 123 -8.69 27.50 -3.98
C TRP A 123 -9.72 26.99 -5.00
N THR A 124 -10.00 25.68 -5.06
CA THR A 124 -11.02 25.14 -5.97
C THR A 124 -12.39 25.72 -5.65
N GLY A 125 -12.98 26.42 -6.62
CA GLY A 125 -14.27 27.10 -6.45
C GLY A 125 -15.42 26.12 -6.20
N PRO A 126 -16.52 26.55 -5.54
CA PRO A 126 -17.68 25.69 -5.28
C PRO A 126 -18.34 25.16 -6.56
N ASP A 127 -18.22 25.87 -7.68
CA ASP A 127 -18.75 25.44 -8.99
C ASP A 127 -17.83 24.45 -9.72
N GLU A 128 -16.53 24.45 -9.40
CA GLU A 128 -15.51 23.57 -9.99
C GLU A 128 -15.42 22.24 -9.24
N LEU A 129 -15.75 22.26 -7.95
CA LEU A 129 -15.69 21.09 -7.07
C LEU A 129 -16.49 19.88 -7.63
N PRO A 130 -17.75 20.02 -8.08
CA PRO A 130 -18.50 18.87 -8.60
C PRO A 130 -17.91 18.30 -9.90
N VAL A 131 -17.32 19.16 -10.74
CA VAL A 131 -16.65 18.75 -11.98
C VAL A 131 -15.40 17.94 -11.64
N TRP A 132 -14.54 18.50 -10.78
CA TRP A 132 -13.35 17.83 -10.30
C TRP A 132 -13.67 16.47 -9.63
N GLU A 133 -14.67 16.43 -8.75
CA GLU A 133 -15.07 15.18 -8.10
C GLU A 133 -15.52 14.10 -9.09
N ARG A 134 -16.27 14.49 -10.13
CA ARG A 134 -16.71 13.59 -11.19
C ARG A 134 -15.53 13.08 -12.00
N ASP A 135 -14.60 13.96 -12.32
CA ASP A 135 -13.43 13.63 -13.13
C ASP A 135 -12.48 12.71 -12.35
N LEU A 136 -12.31 12.93 -11.04
CA LEU A 136 -11.56 12.05 -10.15
C LEU A 136 -12.19 10.65 -10.06
N ARG A 137 -13.52 10.56 -9.89
CA ARG A 137 -14.23 9.27 -9.90
C ARG A 137 -14.12 8.55 -11.25
N THR A 138 -14.10 9.30 -12.34
CA THR A 138 -13.92 8.75 -13.70
C THR A 138 -12.51 8.17 -13.86
N ALA A 139 -11.49 8.89 -13.41
CA ALA A 139 -10.11 8.42 -13.43
C ALA A 139 -9.91 7.20 -12.53
N ALA A 140 -10.51 7.19 -11.33
CA ALA A 140 -10.50 6.04 -10.41
C ALA A 140 -11.08 4.79 -11.09
N ARG A 141 -12.25 4.91 -11.74
CA ARG A 141 -12.87 3.79 -12.45
C ARG A 141 -12.01 3.27 -13.61
N SER A 142 -11.35 4.17 -14.36
CA SER A 142 -10.41 3.76 -15.41
C SER A 142 -9.22 2.98 -14.84
N LEU A 143 -8.65 3.45 -13.72
CA LEU A 143 -7.56 2.76 -13.04
C LEU A 143 -8.00 1.39 -12.51
N SER A 144 -9.12 1.32 -11.77
CA SER A 144 -9.68 0.07 -11.26
C SER A 144 -10.01 -0.94 -12.36
N ALA A 145 -10.47 -0.49 -13.53
CA ALA A 145 -10.73 -1.36 -14.67
C ALA A 145 -9.45 -1.84 -15.38
N SER A 146 -8.38 -1.04 -15.38
CA SER A 146 -7.07 -1.44 -15.93
C SER A 146 -6.30 -2.37 -14.99
N THR A 147 -6.52 -2.23 -13.69
CA THR A 147 -5.95 -3.11 -12.67
C THR A 147 -6.85 -4.31 -12.51
N ASP A 148 -6.76 -5.25 -13.46
CA ASP A 148 -7.30 -6.58 -13.22
C ASP A 148 -6.61 -7.16 -11.97
N LEU A 149 -7.35 -7.90 -11.14
CA LEU A 149 -6.96 -8.40 -9.81
C LEU A 149 -5.79 -9.42 -9.83
N GLY A 150 -4.88 -9.33 -10.81
CA GLY A 150 -3.72 -10.20 -11.02
C GLY A 150 -2.34 -9.55 -10.86
N TYR A 151 -2.23 -8.25 -10.57
CA TYR A 151 -0.92 -7.55 -10.54
C TYR A 151 0.00 -7.94 -9.35
N VAL A 152 -0.42 -8.80 -8.42
CA VAL A 152 0.41 -9.21 -7.26
C VAL A 152 1.00 -10.62 -7.41
N SER A 153 0.87 -11.25 -8.58
CA SER A 153 1.53 -12.54 -8.86
C SER A 153 2.89 -12.40 -9.56
N GLU A 154 3.27 -11.18 -9.96
CA GLU A 154 4.52 -10.92 -10.68
C GLU A 154 5.39 -9.95 -9.88
N VAL A 155 5.66 -10.32 -8.62
CA VAL A 155 6.86 -9.82 -7.94
C VAL A 155 8.02 -10.55 -8.59
N ASP A 156 8.65 -9.86 -9.53
CA ASP A 156 9.87 -10.23 -10.23
C ASP A 156 10.85 -10.96 -9.31
N GLN A 157 11.11 -12.22 -9.64
CA GLN A 157 12.24 -12.99 -9.13
C GLN A 157 13.52 -12.51 -9.82
N GLY A 158 13.85 -11.24 -9.63
CA GLY A 158 15.12 -10.62 -10.00
C GLY A 158 16.27 -11.10 -9.10
N GLY A 159 16.43 -12.42 -8.97
CA GLY A 159 17.59 -13.06 -8.38
C GLY A 159 18.75 -12.97 -9.35
N GLU A 160 19.64 -12.03 -9.08
CA GLU A 160 20.94 -11.84 -9.72
C GLU A 160 21.62 -13.18 -10.08
N ARG A 161 21.95 -13.36 -11.36
CA ARG A 161 22.87 -14.43 -11.77
C ARG A 161 23.86 -13.95 -12.83
N TRP A 162 24.86 -13.21 -12.36
CA TRP A 162 26.22 -13.21 -12.90
C TRP A 162 27.20 -13.06 -11.72
N PRO A 163 28.48 -13.51 -11.79
CA PRO A 163 29.22 -14.03 -12.94
C PRO A 163 29.99 -15.34 -12.67
N ALA A 164 30.47 -16.01 -13.73
CA ALA A 164 31.76 -16.71 -13.70
C ALA A 164 32.31 -16.84 -15.12
N MET A 165 33.22 -15.93 -15.44
CA MET A 165 34.23 -16.09 -16.47
C MET A 165 35.25 -17.14 -15.97
N VAL A 166 35.73 -18.04 -16.85
CA VAL A 166 37.12 -18.58 -16.95
C VAL A 166 37.17 -20.04 -17.46
N ARG A 167 37.68 -20.15 -18.70
CA ARG A 167 38.59 -21.15 -19.31
C ARG A 167 38.29 -22.66 -19.23
N SER A 168 38.26 -23.27 -20.42
CA SER A 168 39.38 -24.04 -20.97
C SER A 168 39.36 -24.02 -22.49
#